data_AF-A0A9F2WJF6-F1
#
_entry.id   AF-A0A9F2WJF6-F1
#
_cell.length_a   1.000
_cell.length_b   1.000
_cell.length_c   1.000
_cell.angle_alpha   90.00
_cell.angle_beta   90.00
_cell.angle_gamma   90.00
#
_symmetry.space_group_name_H-M   'P 1'
#
loop_
_entity.id
_entity.type
_entity.pdbx_description
1 polymer ?
#
loop_
_entity_poly.entity_id
_entity_poly.type
_entity_poly.pdbx_seq_one_letter_code
_entity_poly.pdbx_strand_id
1 'polypeptide(L)'
;RGSEAAVPRLQGGHPPSSPFPFLFLQAAVVAEAYDFVPDWSEVLYQQVILKGDFNYLEEYKQHGLLKASTFEDIAQKFKQHAANESALRNLKKLLTYCDDIYVYYKLAYDNQFYDVVNMLLNDAQTGCCLNDLLAN
;
A
#
# COMPACT_ATOMS: atom_id res chain seq x y z
N ARG A 1 19.51 5.88 64.80
CA ARG A 1 19.91 6.34 63.45
C ARG A 1 18.65 6.28 62.59
N GLY A 2 17.93 7.38 62.46
CA GLY A 2 16.59 7.42 61.85
C GLY A 2 15.97 8.77 62.13
N SER A 3 16.40 9.79 61.38
CA SER A 3 15.84 11.13 61.43
C SER A 3 14.91 11.27 60.23
N GLU A 4 13.62 11.34 60.51
CA GLU A 4 12.59 11.83 59.59
C GLU A 4 12.95 13.25 59.16
N ALA A 5 13.27 13.42 57.88
CA ALA A 5 13.50 14.73 57.29
C ALA A 5 12.19 15.25 56.71
N ALA A 6 11.75 16.37 57.27
CA ALA A 6 10.59 17.14 56.87
C ALA A 6 10.59 17.52 55.38
N VAL A 7 9.40 17.48 54.78
CA VAL A 7 9.11 17.97 53.43
C VAL A 7 9.17 19.51 53.42
N PRO A 8 9.99 20.15 52.57
CA PRO A 8 9.82 21.56 52.24
C PRO A 8 8.90 21.67 51.00
N ARG A 9 7.81 22.44 51.16
CA ARG A 9 6.96 22.88 50.05
C ARG A 9 7.78 23.76 49.10
N LEU A 10 7.91 23.34 47.84
CA LEU A 10 8.46 24.20 46.79
C LEU A 10 7.36 25.09 46.24
N GLN A 11 7.41 26.36 46.65
CA GLN A 11 6.62 27.46 46.13
C GLN A 11 7.43 28.17 45.03
N GLY A 12 6.81 28.31 43.85
CA GLY A 12 7.03 29.37 42.86
C GLY A 12 8.47 29.69 42.40
N GLY A 13 8.82 29.27 41.18
CA GLY A 13 9.94 29.83 40.44
C GLY A 13 9.86 29.45 38.95
N HIS A 14 9.49 30.40 38.10
CA HIS A 14 9.62 30.31 36.65
C HIS A 14 11.03 30.78 36.23
N PRO A 15 11.49 30.51 34.99
CA PRO A 15 12.04 29.27 34.45
C PRO A 15 13.60 29.36 34.32
N PRO A 16 14.26 28.34 33.77
CA PRO A 16 15.14 28.66 32.65
C PRO A 16 15.00 27.69 31.48
N SER A 17 15.00 28.29 30.29
CA SER A 17 15.82 27.88 29.15
C SER A 17 15.92 26.37 28.88
N SER A 18 15.23 25.92 27.82
CA SER A 18 15.52 24.68 27.08
C SER A 18 17.03 24.40 27.03
N PRO A 19 17.48 23.17 27.29
CA PRO A 19 17.58 22.23 26.17
C PRO A 19 17.50 20.78 26.62
N PHE A 20 16.41 20.08 26.32
CA PHE A 20 16.46 18.62 26.35
C PHE A 20 15.94 18.05 25.02
N PRO A 21 16.85 17.69 24.09
CA PRO A 21 16.53 16.96 22.86
C PRO A 21 16.15 15.49 23.16
N PHE A 22 15.63 15.20 24.35
CA PHE A 22 15.25 13.86 24.76
C PHE A 22 13.76 13.59 24.52
N LEU A 23 12.92 14.62 24.45
CA LEU A 23 11.51 14.45 24.07
C LEU A 23 11.36 14.11 22.58
N PHE A 24 12.30 14.54 21.74
CA PHE A 24 12.27 14.22 20.31
C PHE A 24 12.66 12.78 19.99
N LEU A 25 13.54 12.14 20.78
CA LEU A 25 13.90 10.74 20.54
C LEU A 25 12.81 9.76 20.99
N GLN A 26 12.06 10.07 22.06
CA GLN A 26 10.88 9.27 22.38
C GLN A 26 9.76 9.49 21.36
N ALA A 27 9.58 10.70 20.84
CA ALA A 27 8.66 10.95 19.74
C ALA A 27 9.13 10.29 18.42
N ALA A 28 10.44 10.22 18.17
CA ALA A 28 11.01 9.58 16.99
C ALA A 28 10.87 8.05 17.04
N VAL A 29 11.19 7.42 18.17
CA VAL A 29 11.03 5.95 18.36
C VAL A 29 9.56 5.54 18.39
N VAL A 30 8.65 6.41 18.86
CA VAL A 30 7.20 6.15 18.82
C VAL A 30 6.61 6.40 17.43
N ALA A 31 7.16 7.32 16.63
CA ALA A 31 6.81 7.42 15.21
C ALA A 31 7.28 6.20 14.41
N GLU A 32 8.40 5.56 14.81
CA GLU A 32 8.84 4.26 14.28
C GLU A 32 8.00 3.07 14.77
N ALA A 33 7.18 3.23 15.83
CA ALA A 33 6.37 2.17 16.42
C ALA A 33 4.87 2.21 16.05
N TYR A 34 4.42 3.25 15.33
CA TYR A 34 3.21 3.14 14.52
C TYR A 34 3.62 2.80 13.09
N ASP A 35 4.23 1.62 12.93
CA ASP A 35 4.40 0.90 11.65
C ASP A 35 3.02 0.42 11.13
N PHE A 36 1.99 1.24 11.28
CA PHE A 36 0.73 1.04 10.61
C PHE A 36 0.89 1.68 9.24
N VAL A 37 1.67 1.02 8.37
CA VAL A 37 1.44 1.17 6.93
C VAL A 37 0.04 0.61 6.73
N PRO A 38 -0.98 1.45 6.50
CA PRO A 38 -2.29 0.91 6.21
C PRO A 38 -2.13 -0.01 4.99
N ASP A 39 -2.59 -1.25 5.12
CA ASP A 39 -2.54 -2.24 4.06
C ASP A 39 -3.50 -1.77 2.95
N TRP A 40 -3.02 -0.84 2.12
CA TRP A 40 -3.81 -0.22 1.07
C TRP A 40 -4.30 -1.25 0.07
N SER A 41 -3.55 -2.33 -0.13
CA SER A 41 -3.95 -3.50 -0.89
C SER A 41 -5.21 -4.16 -0.30
N GLU A 42 -5.35 -4.32 1.02
CA GLU A 42 -6.59 -4.80 1.65
C GLU A 42 -7.76 -3.83 1.42
N VAL A 43 -7.53 -2.52 1.64
CA VAL A 43 -8.59 -1.53 1.47
C VAL A 43 -9.09 -1.51 0.02
N LEU A 44 -8.17 -1.52 -0.94
CA LEU A 44 -8.49 -1.58 -2.37
C LEU A 44 -9.11 -2.92 -2.75
N TYR A 45 -8.69 -4.02 -2.16
CA TYR A 45 -9.34 -5.32 -2.34
C TYR A 45 -10.81 -5.24 -1.91
N GLN A 46 -11.10 -4.72 -0.72
CA GLN A 46 -12.48 -4.62 -0.26
C GLN A 46 -13.33 -3.61 -1.03
N GLN A 47 -12.81 -2.42 -1.32
CA GLN A 47 -13.59 -1.39 -2.02
C GLN A 47 -13.71 -1.70 -3.51
N VAL A 48 -12.61 -2.03 -4.20
CA VAL A 48 -12.62 -2.22 -5.65
C VAL A 48 -13.02 -3.63 -6.03
N ILE A 49 -12.45 -4.66 -5.38
CA ILE A 49 -12.68 -6.05 -5.79
C ILE A 49 -14.00 -6.57 -5.25
N LEU A 50 -14.29 -6.38 -3.96
CA LEU A 50 -15.55 -6.86 -3.36
C LEU A 50 -16.74 -5.94 -3.65
N LYS A 51 -16.60 -4.62 -3.46
CA LYS A 51 -17.72 -3.68 -3.68
C LYS A 51 -17.84 -3.17 -5.12
N GLY A 52 -16.78 -3.22 -5.92
CA GLY A 52 -16.78 -2.67 -7.28
C GLY A 52 -16.67 -1.15 -7.32
N ASP A 53 -16.15 -0.51 -6.27
CA ASP A 53 -15.97 0.94 -6.19
C ASP A 53 -14.67 1.37 -6.88
N PHE A 54 -14.77 1.67 -8.18
CA PHE A 54 -13.65 2.16 -8.98
C PHE A 54 -13.41 3.67 -8.81
N ASN A 55 -14.37 4.44 -8.29
CA ASN A 55 -14.15 5.87 -8.01
C ASN A 55 -13.04 6.02 -6.98
N TYR A 56 -13.07 5.19 -5.93
CA TYR A 56 -12.02 5.17 -4.92
C TYR A 56 -10.63 4.85 -5.52
N LEU A 57 -10.56 3.92 -6.48
CA LEU A 57 -9.31 3.59 -7.17
C LEU A 57 -8.78 4.78 -7.98
N GLU A 58 -9.66 5.50 -8.68
CA GLU A 58 -9.28 6.67 -9.48
C GLU A 58 -8.75 7.80 -8.60
N GLU A 59 -9.39 8.06 -7.45
CA GLU A 59 -8.88 9.01 -6.46
C GLU A 59 -7.52 8.58 -5.92
N TYR A 60 -7.34 7.29 -5.60
CA TYR A 60 -6.07 6.76 -5.12
C TYR A 60 -4.95 6.86 -6.18
N LYS A 61 -5.28 6.62 -7.45
CA LYS A 61 -4.38 6.81 -8.60
C LYS A 61 -3.98 8.29 -8.75
N GLN A 62 -4.93 9.22 -8.64
CA GLN A 62 -4.67 10.66 -8.78
C GLN A 62 -3.69 11.19 -7.71
N HIS A 63 -3.72 10.61 -6.51
CA HIS A 63 -2.75 10.93 -5.46
C HIS A 63 -1.34 10.34 -5.70
N GLY A 64 -1.14 9.57 -6.78
CA GLY A 64 0.14 8.93 -7.10
C GLY A 64 0.53 7.79 -6.14
N LEU A 65 -0.43 7.29 -5.37
CA LEU A 65 -0.21 6.22 -4.39
C LEU A 65 -0.35 4.83 -5.02
N LEU A 66 -0.95 4.75 -6.21
CA LEU A 66 -1.17 3.49 -6.92
C LEU A 66 0.11 3.04 -7.61
N LYS A 67 0.82 2.08 -6.99
CA LYS A 67 2.06 1.50 -7.50
C LYS A 67 1.83 0.08 -8.01
N ALA A 68 2.69 -0.38 -8.92
CA ALA A 68 2.75 -1.77 -9.38
C ALA A 68 2.64 -2.80 -8.24
N SER A 69 3.41 -2.60 -7.16
CA SER A 69 3.40 -3.48 -5.99
C SER A 69 2.01 -3.63 -5.36
N THR A 70 1.21 -2.55 -5.34
CA THR A 70 -0.16 -2.59 -4.80
C THR A 70 -1.05 -3.53 -5.60
N PHE A 71 -0.89 -3.59 -6.94
CA PHE A 71 -1.64 -4.53 -7.78
C PHE A 71 -1.21 -5.97 -7.51
N GLU A 72 0.09 -6.20 -7.31
CA GLU A 72 0.62 -7.53 -6.97
C GLU A 72 0.06 -8.03 -5.64
N ASP A 73 0.05 -7.18 -4.61
CA ASP A 73 -0.54 -7.49 -3.31
C ASP A 73 -2.04 -7.80 -3.42
N ILE A 74 -2.81 -6.99 -4.16
CA ILE A 74 -4.25 -7.22 -4.38
C ILE A 74 -4.49 -8.55 -5.11
N ALA A 75 -3.71 -8.84 -6.15
CA ALA A 75 -3.82 -10.09 -6.90
C ALA A 75 -3.46 -11.31 -6.04
N GLN A 76 -2.44 -11.19 -5.19
CA GLN A 76 -2.07 -12.24 -4.24
C GLN A 76 -3.21 -12.50 -3.23
N LYS A 77 -3.80 -11.43 -2.66
CA LYS A 77 -4.96 -11.56 -1.76
C LYS A 77 -6.16 -12.19 -2.45
N PHE A 78 -6.42 -11.82 -3.69
CA PHE A 78 -7.49 -12.39 -4.50
C PHE A 78 -7.33 -13.90 -4.72
N LYS A 79 -6.10 -14.39 -4.91
CA LYS A 79 -5.83 -15.83 -5.00
C LYS A 79 -6.08 -16.57 -3.69
N GLN A 80 -5.83 -15.91 -2.56
CA GLN A 80 -6.02 -16.48 -1.22
C GLN A 80 -7.50 -16.50 -0.80
N HIS A 81 -8.25 -15.44 -1.13
CA HIS A 81 -9.67 -15.32 -0.83
C HIS A 81 -10.50 -15.75 -2.03
N ALA A 82 -11.03 -16.99 -1.99
CA ALA A 82 -11.84 -17.62 -3.04
C ALA A 82 -12.56 -16.62 -3.97
N ALA A 83 -12.07 -16.56 -5.21
CA ALA A 83 -12.47 -15.62 -6.23
C ALA A 83 -13.95 -15.80 -6.65
N ASN A 84 -14.79 -14.81 -6.33
CA ASN A 84 -16.14 -14.70 -6.91
C ASN A 84 -16.07 -14.23 -8.37
N GLU A 85 -17.04 -14.58 -9.21
CA GLU A 85 -17.07 -14.11 -10.62
C GLU A 85 -17.11 -12.58 -10.74
N SER A 86 -17.80 -11.90 -9.83
CA SER A 86 -17.80 -10.43 -9.74
C SER A 86 -16.42 -9.88 -9.39
N ALA A 87 -15.74 -10.51 -8.44
CA ALA A 87 -14.40 -10.16 -8.01
C ALA A 87 -13.37 -10.38 -9.14
N LEU A 88 -13.49 -11.45 -9.93
CA LEU A 88 -12.69 -11.68 -11.15
C LEU A 88 -12.84 -10.53 -12.15
N ARG A 89 -14.08 -10.13 -12.44
CA ARG A 89 -14.36 -9.01 -13.38
C ARG A 89 -13.78 -7.71 -12.86
N ASN A 90 -13.92 -7.46 -11.55
CA ASN A 90 -13.39 -6.27 -10.92
C ASN A 90 -11.85 -6.25 -10.93
N LEU A 91 -11.20 -7.38 -10.65
CA LEU A 91 -9.75 -7.51 -10.72
C LEU A 91 -9.23 -7.25 -12.14
N LYS A 92 -9.87 -7.87 -13.14
CA LYS A 92 -9.53 -7.64 -14.55
C LYS A 92 -9.61 -6.16 -14.91
N LYS A 93 -10.64 -5.46 -14.44
CA LYS A 93 -10.79 -4.02 -14.64
C LYS A 93 -9.74 -3.22 -13.86
N LEU A 94 -9.44 -3.57 -12.61
CA LEU A 94 -8.39 -2.94 -11.80
C LEU A 94 -7.03 -3.02 -12.52
N LEU A 95 -6.68 -4.18 -13.09
CA LEU A 95 -5.43 -4.36 -13.83
C LEU A 95 -5.28 -3.41 -15.03
N THR A 96 -6.37 -2.98 -15.68
CA THR A 96 -6.31 -1.99 -16.78
C THR A 96 -5.85 -0.61 -16.33
N TYR A 97 -5.88 -0.31 -15.04
CA TYR A 97 -5.36 0.95 -14.48
C TYR A 97 -3.86 0.91 -14.20
N CYS A 98 -3.23 -0.27 -14.34
CA CYS A 98 -1.81 -0.46 -14.16
C CYS A 98 -1.05 0.16 -15.35
N ASP A 99 -0.19 1.13 -15.07
CA ASP A 99 0.66 1.78 -16.08
C ASP A 99 1.87 0.93 -16.49
N ASP A 100 2.21 -0.08 -15.67
CA ASP A 100 3.35 -0.96 -15.90
C ASP A 100 2.92 -2.20 -16.68
N ILE A 101 3.26 -2.22 -17.97
CA ILE A 101 2.88 -3.29 -18.91
C ILE A 101 3.41 -4.65 -18.46
N TYR A 102 4.62 -4.71 -17.89
CA TYR A 102 5.22 -5.97 -17.44
C TYR A 102 4.43 -6.55 -16.26
N VAL A 103 4.13 -5.71 -15.27
CA VAL A 103 3.35 -6.09 -14.09
C VAL A 103 1.93 -6.46 -14.49
N TYR A 104 1.32 -5.70 -15.41
CA TYR A 104 0.00 -6.01 -15.96
C TYR A 104 -0.03 -7.38 -16.65
N TYR A 105 0.93 -7.66 -17.53
CA TYR A 105 1.09 -8.96 -18.20
C TYR A 105 1.29 -10.09 -17.19
N LYS A 106 2.21 -9.91 -16.24
CA LYS A 106 2.53 -10.89 -15.20
C LYS A 106 1.29 -11.23 -14.37
N LEU A 107 0.56 -10.22 -13.88
CA LEU A 107 -0.69 -10.42 -13.14
C LEU A 107 -1.79 -11.05 -13.99
N ALA A 108 -1.93 -10.66 -15.25
CA ALA A 108 -2.91 -11.26 -16.15
C ALA A 108 -2.62 -12.74 -16.38
N TYR A 109 -1.35 -13.10 -16.61
CA TYR A 109 -0.93 -14.49 -16.75
C TYR A 109 -1.14 -15.28 -15.46
N ASP A 110 -0.74 -14.72 -14.33
CA ASP A 110 -0.82 -15.32 -13.00
C ASP A 110 -2.28 -15.56 -12.55
N ASN A 111 -3.21 -14.71 -12.98
CA ASN A 111 -4.66 -14.85 -12.77
C ASN A 111 -5.39 -15.56 -13.92
N GLN A 112 -4.67 -16.13 -14.88
CA GLN A 112 -5.22 -16.87 -16.03
C GLN A 112 -6.18 -16.03 -16.90
N PHE A 113 -5.98 -14.71 -16.96
CA PHE A 113 -6.68 -13.81 -17.87
C PHE A 113 -6.10 -13.90 -19.28
N TYR A 114 -6.25 -15.06 -19.93
CA TYR A 114 -5.70 -15.32 -21.25
C TYR A 114 -6.15 -14.33 -22.31
N ASP A 115 -7.38 -13.78 -22.23
CA ASP A 115 -7.83 -12.73 -23.15
C ASP A 115 -6.94 -11.48 -23.08
N VAL A 116 -6.54 -11.09 -21.86
CA VAL A 116 -5.71 -9.91 -21.60
C VAL A 116 -4.28 -10.19 -22.02
N VAL A 117 -3.75 -11.35 -21.66
CA VAL A 117 -2.41 -11.79 -22.08
C VAL A 117 -2.33 -11.80 -23.60
N ASN A 118 -3.31 -12.39 -24.28
CA ASN A 118 -3.34 -12.45 -25.73
C ASN A 118 -3.50 -11.05 -26.34
N MET A 119 -4.34 -10.18 -25.76
CA MET A 119 -4.46 -8.78 -26.18
C MET A 119 -3.11 -8.04 -26.09
N LEU A 120 -2.40 -8.16 -24.96
CA LEU A 120 -1.11 -7.53 -24.73
C LEU A 120 -0.02 -8.07 -25.67
N LEU A 121 -0.07 -9.36 -26.03
CA LEU A 121 0.89 -9.95 -26.96
C LEU A 121 0.58 -9.63 -28.42
N ASN A 122 -0.71 -9.49 -28.78
CA ASN A 122 -1.13 -9.16 -30.15
C ASN A 122 -1.05 -7.67 -30.45
N ASP A 123 -1.03 -6.82 -29.43
CA ASP A 123 -0.82 -5.39 -29.61
C ASP A 123 0.63 -5.11 -30.04
N ALA A 124 0.77 -4.32 -31.11
CA ALA A 124 2.07 -4.08 -31.74
C ALA A 124 3.05 -3.34 -30.82
N GLN A 125 2.54 -2.48 -29.94
CA GLN A 125 3.35 -1.70 -29.01
C GLN A 125 3.71 -2.52 -27.77
N THR A 126 2.71 -3.07 -27.08
CA THR A 126 2.96 -3.82 -25.84
C THR A 126 3.64 -5.16 -26.12
N GLY A 127 3.30 -5.82 -27.21
CA GLY A 127 3.91 -7.10 -27.61
C GLY A 127 5.40 -6.96 -27.91
N CYS A 128 5.82 -5.90 -28.60
CA CYS A 128 7.24 -5.63 -28.85
C CYS A 128 8.00 -5.35 -27.54
N CYS A 129 7.45 -4.49 -26.67
CA CYS A 129 8.06 -4.20 -25.36
C CYS A 129 8.16 -5.43 -24.47
N LEU A 130 7.09 -6.23 -24.38
CA LEU A 130 7.09 -7.46 -23.58
C LEU A 130 8.10 -8.48 -24.11
N ASN A 131 8.23 -8.63 -25.42
CA ASN A 131 9.16 -9.58 -26.00
C ASN A 131 10.61 -9.19 -25.71
N ASP A 132 10.94 -7.90 -25.76
CA ASP A 132 12.28 -7.39 -25.38
C ASP A 132 12.57 -7.60 -23.89
N LEU A 133 11.58 -7.31 -23.02
CA LEU A 133 11.68 -7.53 -21.57
C LEU A 133 11.80 -9.01 -21.18
N LEU A 134 11.16 -9.92 -21.92
CA LEU A 134 11.19 -11.36 -21.67
C LEU A 134 12.41 -12.05 -22.28
N ALA A 135 13.01 -11.46 -23.31
CA ALA A 135 14.18 -12.00 -24.00
C ALA A 135 15.52 -11.65 -23.32
N ASN A 136 15.50 -10.81 -22.28
CA ASN A 136 16.67 -10.34 -21.52
C ASN A 136 16.68 -10.89 -20.08
#